data_AF-A0A8U7NRL1-F1
#
_entry.id   AF-A0A8U7NRL1-F1
#
_cell.length_a   1.000
_cell.length_b   1.000
_cell.length_c   1.000
_cell.angle_alpha   90.00
_cell.angle_beta   90.00
_cell.angle_gamma   90.00
#
_symmetry.space_group_name_H-M   'P 1'
#
loop_
_entity.id
_entity.type
_entity.pdbx_description
1 polymer ?
#
loop_
_entity_poly.entity_id
_entity_poly.type
_entity_poly.pdbx_seq_one_letter_code
_entity_poly.pdbx_strand_id
1 'polypeptide(L)'
;MGCTLSAEDKAAVERSKMIDRNLREDGEKAAKEVKLLLLGAGESGKSTIVKQMKIIHEDGYSEEECKQYKVVVYSNTIQSIIAIIRAMGRLKIDFGEVARADDARQLFVLAGSAEEGMMTAELAGVIKRLWRDPGVQACFSRSREYQLNDSASYYLNDLDRISQPTYIPTQQDVLRTRVKTTGIVETHFTFKDLYFKMFDVGGQRSERKKWIHCFEGVTAIIFCVALSDYDLVLAEDEEMNRMHESMKLFDSICNNKWFTDTSIILFLNKKDLFEEKIKKSPLTICYPEYTGRPGMSKSEPYTTQNQLQTFPPIPCLCLLDSVSGLFSGHLVACFLGRAVLGNNLCPSLEYEPQSVALQQIEVTPPFPHLTRTIIPFKFSFGGCGT
;
A
#
# COMPACT_ATOMS: atom_id res chain seq x y z
N MET A 1 -35.99 -61.02 -4.79
CA MET A 1 -36.32 -59.85 -5.64
C MET A 1 -35.09 -58.97 -5.73
N GLY A 2 -34.30 -59.11 -6.80
CA GLY A 2 -33.09 -58.33 -7.03
C GLY A 2 -33.29 -57.40 -8.21
N CYS A 3 -33.65 -56.14 -7.94
CA CYS A 3 -33.58 -55.09 -8.95
C CYS A 3 -32.11 -54.78 -9.18
N THR A 4 -31.56 -55.24 -10.30
CA THR A 4 -30.26 -54.80 -10.79
C THR A 4 -30.39 -53.34 -11.23
N LEU A 5 -29.79 -52.41 -10.50
CA LEU A 5 -29.64 -51.01 -10.90
C LEU A 5 -29.17 -50.94 -12.35
N SER A 6 -29.84 -50.12 -13.16
CA SER A 6 -29.46 -49.91 -14.55
C SER A 6 -28.04 -49.34 -14.63
N ALA A 7 -27.37 -49.50 -15.78
CA ALA A 7 -26.04 -48.92 -15.96
C ALA A 7 -26.04 -47.39 -15.76
N GLU A 8 -27.16 -46.73 -16.10
CA GLU A 8 -27.37 -45.30 -15.88
C GLU A 8 -27.51 -44.96 -14.40
N ASP A 9 -28.25 -45.76 -13.62
CA ASP A 9 -28.38 -45.57 -12.17
C ASP A 9 -27.04 -45.77 -11.46
N LYS A 10 -26.25 -46.78 -11.86
CA LYS A 10 -24.89 -46.98 -11.32
C LYS A 10 -23.98 -45.80 -11.65
N ALA A 11 -24.03 -45.30 -12.88
CA ALA A 11 -23.26 -44.12 -13.29
C ALA A 11 -23.71 -42.85 -12.54
N ALA A 12 -25.02 -42.70 -12.27
CA ALA A 12 -25.56 -41.59 -11.49
C ALA A 12 -25.10 -41.64 -10.02
N VAL A 13 -25.11 -42.83 -9.40
CA VAL A 13 -24.60 -43.03 -8.04
C VAL A 13 -23.10 -42.69 -7.96
N GLU A 14 -22.31 -43.10 -8.96
CA GLU A 14 -20.87 -42.79 -8.97
C GLU A 14 -20.61 -41.30 -9.17
N ARG A 15 -21.37 -40.62 -10.04
CA ARG A 15 -21.33 -39.15 -10.17
C ARG A 15 -21.71 -38.46 -8.87
N SER A 16 -22.76 -38.92 -8.18
CA SER A 16 -23.19 -38.37 -6.90
C SER A 16 -22.09 -38.49 -5.84
N LYS A 17 -21.46 -39.67 -5.72
CA LYS A 17 -20.32 -39.87 -4.81
C LYS A 17 -19.15 -38.95 -5.13
N MET A 18 -18.86 -38.74 -6.43
CA MET A 18 -17.80 -37.82 -6.85
C MET A 18 -18.13 -36.36 -6.48
N ILE A 19 -19.39 -35.94 -6.64
CA ILE A 19 -19.86 -34.62 -6.20
C ILE A 19 -19.74 -34.48 -4.69
N ASP A 20 -20.20 -35.47 -3.91
CA ASP A 20 -20.13 -35.44 -2.45
C ASP A 20 -18.68 -35.37 -1.95
N ARG A 21 -17.76 -36.06 -2.61
CA ARG A 21 -16.32 -35.98 -2.31
C ARG A 21 -15.79 -34.57 -2.58
N ASN A 22 -16.10 -33.99 -3.74
CA ASN A 22 -15.66 -32.64 -4.08
C ASN A 22 -16.24 -31.60 -3.11
N LEU A 23 -17.53 -31.71 -2.73
CA LEU A 23 -18.17 -30.82 -1.77
C LEU A 23 -17.51 -30.90 -0.38
N ARG A 24 -17.08 -32.10 0.03
CA ARG A 24 -16.35 -32.27 1.28
C ARG A 24 -14.97 -31.61 1.23
N GLU A 25 -14.22 -31.83 0.15
CA GLU A 25 -12.91 -31.21 -0.06
C GLU A 25 -13.01 -29.68 -0.11
N ASP A 26 -14.02 -29.15 -0.79
CA ASP A 26 -14.30 -27.72 -0.85
C ASP A 26 -14.73 -27.16 0.52
N GLY A 27 -15.51 -27.92 1.29
CA GLY A 27 -15.88 -27.58 2.67
C GLY A 27 -14.67 -27.52 3.60
N GLU A 28 -13.74 -28.47 3.49
CA GLU A 28 -12.50 -28.49 4.26
C GLU A 28 -11.57 -27.31 3.89
N LYS A 29 -11.49 -26.94 2.60
CA LYS A 29 -10.77 -25.74 2.15
C LYS A 29 -11.44 -24.46 2.63
N ALA A 30 -12.76 -24.35 2.52
CA ALA A 30 -13.52 -23.19 2.97
C ALA A 30 -13.39 -22.97 4.48
N ALA A 31 -13.31 -24.05 5.27
CA ALA A 31 -13.07 -23.97 6.72
C ALA A 31 -11.68 -23.41 7.09
N LYS A 32 -10.70 -23.51 6.17
CA LYS A 32 -9.33 -22.98 6.31
C LYS A 32 -9.10 -21.70 5.51
N GLU A 33 -10.16 -21.14 4.94
CA GLU A 33 -10.10 -19.94 4.13
C GLU A 33 -10.09 -18.69 5.01
N VAL A 34 -9.15 -17.79 4.72
CA VAL A 34 -9.01 -16.51 5.41
C VAL A 34 -9.24 -15.40 4.39
N LYS A 35 -10.33 -14.66 4.52
CA LYS A 35 -10.67 -13.53 3.64
C LYS A 35 -10.17 -12.22 4.23
N LEU A 36 -9.25 -11.56 3.55
CA LEU A 36 -8.67 -10.27 3.92
C LEU A 36 -9.14 -9.18 2.97
N LEU A 37 -9.73 -8.11 3.50
CA LEU A 37 -10.17 -6.96 2.71
C LEU A 37 -9.23 -5.77 2.92
N LEU A 38 -8.59 -5.29 1.85
CA LEU A 38 -7.72 -4.11 1.89
C LEU A 38 -8.55 -2.84 1.66
N LEU A 39 -8.66 -1.97 2.67
CA LEU A 39 -9.35 -0.69 2.58
C LEU A 39 -8.39 0.47 2.82
N GLY A 40 -8.82 1.68 2.44
CA GLY A 40 -8.05 2.91 2.63
C GLY A 40 -8.11 3.84 1.41
N ALA A 41 -7.68 5.07 1.61
CA ALA A 41 -7.71 6.11 0.58
C ALA A 41 -6.90 5.73 -0.68
N GLY A 42 -7.10 6.48 -1.77
CA GLY A 42 -6.27 6.34 -2.96
C GLY A 42 -4.78 6.48 -2.60
N GLU A 43 -3.92 5.67 -3.21
CA GLU A 43 -2.46 5.75 -3.02
C GLU A 43 -1.94 5.41 -1.61
N SER A 44 -2.76 4.84 -0.72
CA SER A 44 -2.31 4.47 0.63
C SER A 44 -1.36 3.25 0.68
N GLY A 45 -1.19 2.54 -0.44
CA GLY A 45 -0.28 1.40 -0.58
C GLY A 45 -0.91 0.01 -0.52
N LYS A 46 -2.24 -0.10 -0.61
CA LYS A 46 -2.97 -1.38 -0.66
C LYS A 46 -2.43 -2.36 -1.71
N SER A 47 -2.35 -1.94 -2.96
CA SER A 47 -1.84 -2.77 -4.05
C SER A 47 -0.36 -3.14 -3.86
N THR A 48 0.43 -2.30 -3.16
CA THR A 48 1.81 -2.64 -2.83
C THR A 48 1.87 -3.77 -1.81
N ILE A 49 0.96 -3.82 -0.83
CA ILE A 49 0.84 -4.96 0.10
C ILE A 49 0.51 -6.25 -0.65
N VAL A 50 -0.42 -6.21 -1.62
CA VAL A 50 -0.73 -7.39 -2.46
C VAL A 50 0.51 -7.86 -3.22
N LYS A 51 1.22 -6.94 -3.86
CA LYS A 51 2.44 -7.26 -4.60
C LYS A 51 3.51 -7.87 -3.69
N GLN A 52 3.65 -7.40 -2.45
CA GLN A 52 4.55 -7.99 -1.47
C GLN A 52 4.14 -9.42 -1.08
N MET A 53 2.84 -9.69 -0.89
CA MET A 53 2.37 -11.04 -0.57
C MET A 53 2.69 -12.03 -1.68
N LYS A 54 2.56 -11.62 -2.95
CA LYS A 54 3.02 -12.43 -4.08
C LYS A 54 4.52 -12.71 -4.00
N ILE A 55 5.35 -11.70 -3.68
CA ILE A 55 6.79 -11.91 -3.57
C ILE A 55 7.17 -12.90 -2.46
N ILE A 56 6.48 -12.85 -1.34
CA ILE A 56 6.84 -13.61 -0.14
C ILE A 56 6.25 -15.03 -0.16
N HIS A 57 5.06 -15.19 -0.75
CA HIS A 57 4.29 -16.43 -0.68
C HIS A 57 4.05 -17.11 -2.03
N GLU A 58 4.39 -16.47 -3.16
CA GLU A 58 4.18 -16.99 -4.51
C GLU A 58 5.41 -16.75 -5.41
N ASP A 59 6.54 -17.42 -5.17
CA ASP A 59 7.75 -17.47 -6.04
C ASP A 59 8.29 -16.13 -6.61
N GLY A 60 7.77 -14.97 -6.19
CA GLY A 60 8.11 -13.69 -6.81
C GLY A 60 7.32 -13.35 -8.08
N TYR A 61 7.87 -12.39 -8.81
CA TYR A 61 7.46 -12.10 -10.18
C TYR A 61 8.44 -12.77 -11.14
N SER A 62 7.91 -13.53 -12.10
CA SER A 62 8.77 -14.12 -13.15
C SER A 62 9.39 -13.04 -14.03
N GLU A 63 10.40 -13.39 -14.82
CA GLU A 63 11.01 -12.45 -15.76
C GLU A 63 9.98 -11.95 -16.80
N GLU A 64 9.10 -12.83 -17.26
CA GLU A 64 8.00 -12.54 -18.19
C GLU A 64 7.00 -11.57 -17.57
N GLU A 65 6.63 -11.77 -16.31
CA GLU A 65 5.76 -10.84 -15.59
C GLU A 65 6.44 -9.50 -15.39
N CYS A 66 7.71 -9.48 -14.98
CA CYS A 66 8.50 -8.27 -14.85
C CYS A 66 8.57 -7.48 -16.17
N LYS A 67 8.72 -8.16 -17.32
CA LYS A 67 8.69 -7.53 -18.65
C LYS A 67 7.37 -6.83 -18.95
N GLN A 68 6.24 -7.35 -18.48
CA GLN A 68 4.93 -6.70 -18.66
C GLN A 68 4.84 -5.36 -17.91
N TYR A 69 5.54 -5.22 -16.77
CA TYR A 69 5.59 -3.96 -16.03
C TYR A 69 6.50 -2.89 -16.67
N LYS A 70 7.28 -3.23 -17.70
CA LYS A 70 8.22 -2.29 -18.35
C LYS A 70 7.50 -1.04 -18.88
N VAL A 71 6.37 -1.26 -19.56
CA VAL A 71 5.50 -0.20 -20.09
C VAL A 71 4.98 0.71 -18.96
N VAL A 72 4.62 0.12 -17.82
CA VAL A 72 4.11 0.86 -16.66
C VAL A 72 5.20 1.70 -16.02
N VAL A 73 6.42 1.15 -15.86
CA VAL A 73 7.58 1.91 -15.35
C VAL A 73 7.88 3.10 -16.24
N TYR A 74 7.91 2.91 -17.57
CA TYR A 74 8.15 4.00 -18.52
C TYR A 74 7.07 5.07 -18.43
N SER A 75 5.80 4.66 -18.44
CA SER A 75 4.65 5.56 -18.30
C SER A 75 4.74 6.37 -17.00
N ASN A 76 5.01 5.72 -15.85
CA ASN A 76 5.17 6.41 -14.57
C ASN A 76 6.34 7.40 -14.57
N THR A 77 7.46 7.06 -15.22
CA THR A 77 8.64 7.93 -15.32
C THR A 77 8.33 9.18 -16.15
N ILE A 78 7.75 9.00 -17.34
CA ILE A 78 7.39 10.08 -18.26
C ILE A 78 6.32 10.99 -17.65
N GLN A 79 5.28 10.42 -17.03
CA GLN A 79 4.24 11.19 -16.37
C GLN A 79 4.78 11.99 -15.18
N SER A 80 5.74 11.44 -14.43
CA SER A 80 6.34 12.13 -13.29
C SER A 80 7.10 13.39 -13.72
N ILE A 81 7.95 13.31 -14.75
CA ILE A 81 8.67 14.48 -15.24
C ILE A 81 7.72 15.50 -15.89
N ILE A 82 6.71 15.05 -16.65
CA ILE A 82 5.68 15.94 -17.21
C ILE A 82 4.94 16.71 -16.11
N ALA A 83 4.58 16.03 -15.02
CA ALA A 83 3.90 16.66 -13.89
C ALA A 83 4.78 17.75 -13.25
N ILE A 84 6.07 17.49 -13.07
CA ILE A 84 7.04 18.47 -12.52
C ILE A 84 7.17 19.68 -13.47
N ILE A 85 7.37 19.46 -14.77
CA ILE A 85 7.51 20.57 -15.74
C ILE A 85 6.22 21.41 -15.83
N ARG A 86 5.04 20.79 -15.78
CA ARG A 86 3.76 21.53 -15.71
C ARG A 86 3.64 22.34 -14.42
N ALA A 87 4.10 21.79 -13.29
CA ALA A 87 4.09 22.48 -12.01
C ALA A 87 5.03 23.68 -11.99
N MET A 88 6.19 23.62 -12.66
CA MET A 88 7.10 24.78 -12.81
C MET A 88 6.37 26.00 -13.39
N GLY A 89 5.60 25.80 -14.47
CA GLY A 89 4.83 26.88 -15.07
C GLY A 89 3.75 27.47 -14.15
N ARG A 90 3.09 26.63 -13.34
CA ARG A 90 2.08 27.07 -12.36
C ARG A 90 2.71 27.80 -11.17
N LEU A 91 3.81 27.26 -10.64
CA LEU A 91 4.53 27.80 -9.50
C LEU A 91 5.49 28.94 -9.88
N LYS A 92 5.58 29.28 -11.17
CA LYS A 92 6.46 30.30 -11.74
C LYS A 92 7.93 30.08 -11.33
N ILE A 93 8.38 28.84 -11.46
CA ILE A 93 9.77 28.46 -11.21
C ILE A 93 10.50 28.43 -12.55
N ASP A 94 11.51 29.27 -12.69
CA ASP A 94 12.35 29.30 -13.89
C ASP A 94 13.31 28.12 -13.94
N PHE A 95 13.72 27.74 -15.15
CA PHE A 95 14.81 26.79 -15.33
C PHE A 95 16.14 27.38 -14.85
N GLY A 96 17.02 26.54 -14.32
CA GLY A 96 18.39 26.94 -14.00
C GLY A 96 19.20 27.27 -15.25
N GLU A 97 18.96 26.54 -16.35
CA GLU A 97 19.56 26.79 -17.66
C GLU A 97 18.51 27.15 -18.72
N VAL A 98 18.74 28.24 -19.47
CA VAL A 98 17.82 28.72 -20.51
C VAL A 98 17.55 27.66 -21.60
N ALA A 99 18.55 26.85 -21.94
CA ALA A 99 18.43 25.78 -22.93
C ALA A 99 17.40 24.70 -22.54
N ARG A 100 17.07 24.56 -21.25
CA ARG A 100 16.09 23.55 -20.77
C ARG A 100 14.66 23.88 -21.17
N ALA A 101 14.38 25.13 -21.55
CA ALA A 101 13.09 25.49 -22.13
C ALA A 101 12.82 24.77 -23.47
N ASP A 102 13.86 24.54 -24.28
CA ASP A 102 13.74 23.74 -25.50
C ASP A 102 13.54 22.26 -25.19
N ASP A 103 14.26 21.71 -24.22
CA ASP A 103 14.06 20.33 -23.78
C ASP A 103 12.66 20.10 -23.23
N ALA A 104 12.09 21.06 -22.49
CA ALA A 104 10.73 20.98 -21.99
C ALA A 104 9.72 20.92 -23.15
N ARG A 105 9.92 21.72 -24.21
CA ARG A 105 9.09 21.63 -25.43
C ARG A 105 9.24 20.26 -26.12
N GLN A 106 10.48 19.78 -26.28
CA GLN A 106 10.76 18.48 -26.87
C GLN A 106 10.14 17.33 -26.07
N LEU A 107 10.16 17.39 -24.73
CA LEU A 107 9.54 16.40 -23.85
C LEU A 107 8.06 16.23 -24.18
N PHE A 108 7.30 17.32 -24.31
CA PHE A 108 5.87 17.24 -24.62
C PHE A 108 5.59 16.68 -26.02
N VAL A 109 6.42 17.03 -27.00
CA VAL A 109 6.29 16.50 -28.37
C VAL A 109 6.58 15.00 -28.39
N LEU A 110 7.74 14.60 -27.86
CA LEU A 110 8.18 13.19 -27.86
C LEU A 110 7.26 12.31 -27.03
N ALA A 111 6.78 12.77 -25.87
CA ALA A 111 5.85 12.02 -25.05
C ALA A 111 4.45 11.91 -25.69
N GLY A 112 4.05 12.89 -26.51
CA GLY A 112 2.79 12.86 -27.26
C GLY A 112 2.85 11.99 -28.52
N SER A 113 4.03 11.80 -29.10
CA SER A 113 4.26 10.97 -30.29
C SER A 113 4.76 9.56 -29.98
N ALA A 114 5.22 9.29 -28.75
CA ALA A 114 5.70 7.98 -28.37
C ALA A 114 4.58 6.95 -28.45
N GLU A 115 4.85 5.81 -29.08
CA GLU A 115 4.00 4.62 -28.95
C GLU A 115 3.84 4.29 -27.46
N GLU A 116 2.62 3.90 -27.06
CA GLU A 116 2.31 3.59 -25.67
C GLU A 116 3.32 2.59 -25.10
N GLY A 117 4.11 3.03 -24.11
CA GLY A 117 5.03 2.15 -23.41
C GLY A 117 6.44 2.04 -23.98
N MET A 118 6.89 2.97 -24.82
CA MET A 118 8.28 3.03 -25.27
C MET A 118 9.07 4.18 -24.64
N MET A 119 10.33 3.91 -24.29
CA MET A 119 11.31 4.91 -23.85
C MET A 119 12.42 4.99 -24.90
N THR A 120 12.37 5.98 -25.79
CA THR A 120 13.42 6.20 -26.78
C THR A 120 14.66 6.81 -26.14
N ALA A 121 15.84 6.58 -26.73
CA ALA A 121 17.10 7.16 -26.24
C ALA A 121 17.08 8.69 -26.26
N GLU A 122 16.41 9.28 -27.25
CA GLU A 122 16.21 10.73 -27.34
C GLU A 122 15.36 11.26 -26.19
N LEU A 123 14.20 10.64 -25.93
CA LEU A 123 13.32 11.00 -24.82
C LEU A 123 14.03 10.85 -23.48
N ALA A 124 14.73 9.74 -23.24
CA ALA A 124 15.52 9.54 -22.03
C ALA A 124 16.59 10.62 -21.88
N GLY A 125 17.27 11.01 -22.96
CA GLY A 125 18.25 12.09 -22.95
C GLY A 125 17.65 13.44 -22.55
N VAL A 126 16.47 13.78 -23.07
CA VAL A 126 15.71 14.99 -22.71
C VAL A 126 15.33 14.97 -21.23
N ILE A 127 14.73 13.87 -20.75
CA ILE A 127 14.33 13.71 -19.34
C ILE A 127 15.55 13.83 -18.42
N LYS A 128 16.68 13.22 -18.78
CA LYS A 128 17.92 13.27 -17.99
C LYS A 128 18.44 14.70 -17.83
N ARG A 129 18.43 15.50 -18.90
CA ARG A 129 18.87 16.89 -18.88
C ARG A 129 17.94 17.76 -18.05
N LEU A 130 16.63 17.59 -18.21
CA LEU A 130 15.63 18.27 -17.39
C LEU A 130 15.77 17.89 -15.91
N TRP A 131 15.91 16.61 -15.58
CA TRP A 131 16.00 16.18 -14.18
C TRP A 131 17.24 16.73 -13.46
N ARG A 132 18.33 17.00 -14.19
CA ARG A 132 19.54 17.62 -13.63
C ARG A 132 19.43 19.13 -13.44
N ASP A 133 18.42 19.78 -14.02
CA ASP A 133 18.27 21.22 -13.92
C ASP A 133 17.93 21.65 -12.48
N PRO A 134 18.62 22.66 -11.92
CA PRO A 134 18.35 23.15 -10.57
C PRO A 134 16.92 23.67 -10.36
N GLY A 135 16.31 24.28 -11.38
CA GLY A 135 14.92 24.76 -11.34
C GLY A 135 13.92 23.60 -11.26
N VAL A 136 14.17 22.53 -12.03
CA VAL A 136 13.40 21.29 -11.96
C VAL A 136 13.52 20.63 -10.59
N GLN A 137 14.72 20.55 -10.02
CA GLN A 137 14.94 20.03 -8.66
C GLN A 137 14.27 20.90 -7.59
N ALA A 138 14.32 22.23 -7.73
CA ALA A 138 13.61 23.15 -6.84
C ALA A 138 12.10 22.95 -6.90
N CYS A 139 11.54 22.74 -8.09
CA CYS A 139 10.11 22.41 -8.25
C CYS A 139 9.76 21.07 -7.61
N PHE A 140 10.56 20.03 -7.81
CA PHE A 140 10.38 18.72 -7.17
C PHE A 140 10.39 18.81 -5.63
N SER A 141 11.22 19.67 -5.05
CA SER A 141 11.24 19.91 -3.60
C SER A 141 9.93 20.49 -3.04
N ARG A 142 9.13 21.13 -3.91
CA ARG A 142 7.79 21.68 -3.64
C ARG A 142 6.66 20.77 -4.14
N SER A 143 6.95 19.49 -4.35
CA SER A 143 5.99 18.48 -4.85
C SER A 143 4.72 18.32 -4.03
N ARG A 144 4.66 18.82 -2.79
CA ARG A 144 3.40 18.87 -2.02
C ARG A 144 2.34 19.83 -2.60
N GLU A 145 2.75 20.80 -3.40
CA GLU A 145 1.88 21.84 -3.96
C GLU A 145 1.15 21.40 -5.24
N TYR A 146 1.42 20.18 -5.71
CA TYR A 146 0.78 19.59 -6.89
C TYR A 146 0.72 18.07 -6.76
N GLN A 147 0.04 17.41 -7.69
CA GLN A 147 -0.11 15.96 -7.67
C GLN A 147 1.11 15.30 -8.34
N LEU A 148 1.91 14.57 -7.56
CA LEU A 148 3.08 13.83 -8.04
C LEU A 148 3.09 12.42 -7.43
N ASN A 149 3.62 11.45 -8.17
CA ASN A 149 3.81 10.09 -7.69
C ASN A 149 5.01 10.00 -6.73
N ASP A 150 4.87 9.27 -5.62
CA ASP A 150 5.94 9.08 -4.63
C ASP A 150 7.19 8.41 -5.22
N SER A 151 7.00 7.54 -6.22
CA SER A 151 8.10 6.84 -6.92
C SER A 151 8.84 7.71 -7.94
N ALA A 152 8.49 9.00 -8.09
CA ALA A 152 9.08 9.87 -9.12
C ALA A 152 10.61 9.95 -8.99
N SER A 153 11.15 10.24 -7.80
CA SER A 153 12.59 10.34 -7.60
C SER A 153 13.30 9.01 -7.83
N TYR A 154 12.70 7.90 -7.40
CA TYR A 154 13.26 6.56 -7.59
C TYR A 154 13.52 6.27 -9.06
N TYR A 155 12.54 6.48 -9.94
CA TYR A 155 12.72 6.22 -11.37
C TYR A 155 13.58 7.27 -12.07
N LEU A 156 13.44 8.56 -11.73
CA LEU A 156 14.20 9.63 -12.39
C LEU A 156 15.70 9.59 -12.05
N ASN A 157 16.05 9.15 -10.83
CA ASN A 157 17.45 8.96 -10.42
C ASN A 157 18.10 7.76 -11.14
N ASP A 158 17.33 6.71 -11.43
CA ASP A 158 17.77 5.47 -12.08
C ASP A 158 17.54 5.47 -13.61
N LEU A 159 17.32 6.64 -14.22
CA LEU A 159 16.92 6.74 -15.62
C LEU A 159 17.90 6.04 -16.57
N ASP A 160 19.20 6.06 -16.28
CA ASP A 160 20.24 5.41 -17.08
C ASP A 160 20.09 3.88 -17.16
N ARG A 161 19.60 3.26 -16.09
CA ARG A 161 19.28 1.82 -16.03
C ARG A 161 17.98 1.54 -16.77
N ILE A 162 16.98 2.37 -16.55
CA ILE A 162 15.61 2.21 -17.07
C ILE A 162 15.58 2.41 -18.60
N SER A 163 16.40 3.31 -19.15
CA SER A 163 16.43 3.62 -20.58
C SER A 163 17.25 2.62 -21.42
N GLN A 164 17.86 1.60 -20.83
CA GLN A 164 18.60 0.60 -21.59
C GLN A 164 17.65 -0.26 -22.43
N PRO A 165 18.00 -0.62 -23.68
CA PRO A 165 17.18 -1.52 -24.50
C PRO A 165 16.94 -2.88 -23.82
N THR A 166 17.96 -3.40 -23.14
CA THR A 166 17.95 -4.66 -22.40
C THR A 166 17.34 -4.57 -21.00
N TYR A 167 16.80 -3.41 -20.62
CA TYR A 167 16.19 -3.21 -19.31
C TYR A 167 15.02 -4.19 -19.09
N ILE A 168 15.09 -4.91 -17.97
CA ILE A 168 14.01 -5.72 -17.41
C ILE A 168 13.74 -5.16 -16.00
N PRO A 169 12.49 -4.77 -15.68
CA PRO A 169 12.14 -4.32 -14.34
C PRO A 169 12.49 -5.34 -13.28
N THR A 170 13.03 -4.84 -12.17
CA THR A 170 13.25 -5.64 -10.96
C THR A 170 11.94 -5.74 -10.16
N GLN A 171 11.86 -6.68 -9.21
CA GLN A 171 10.72 -6.72 -8.29
C GLN A 171 10.52 -5.40 -7.52
N GLN A 172 11.62 -4.68 -7.22
CA GLN A 172 11.56 -3.37 -6.59
C GLN A 172 10.92 -2.31 -7.50
N ASP A 173 11.20 -2.38 -8.81
CA ASP A 173 10.54 -1.52 -9.81
C ASP A 173 9.05 -1.85 -9.88
N VAL A 174 8.69 -3.14 -9.91
CA VAL A 174 7.29 -3.62 -9.93
C VAL A 174 6.53 -3.14 -8.70
N LEU A 175 7.11 -3.23 -7.50
CA LEU A 175 6.51 -2.74 -6.25
C LEU A 175 6.20 -1.24 -6.27
N ARG A 176 7.07 -0.46 -6.91
CA ARG A 176 6.96 1.00 -7.00
C ARG A 176 6.09 1.49 -8.16
N THR A 177 5.68 0.59 -9.07
CA THR A 177 4.77 0.96 -10.15
C THR A 177 3.41 1.36 -9.61
N ARG A 178 2.88 2.43 -10.17
CA ARG A 178 1.56 2.97 -9.90
C ARG A 178 0.64 2.70 -11.08
N VAL A 179 -0.35 1.86 -10.82
CA VAL A 179 -1.52 1.65 -11.68
C VAL A 179 -2.74 1.97 -10.83
N LYS A 180 -3.65 2.79 -11.36
CA LYS A 180 -4.90 3.07 -10.66
C LYS A 180 -5.75 1.79 -10.64
N THR A 181 -5.92 1.19 -9.47
CA THR A 181 -6.81 0.04 -9.30
C THR A 181 -8.25 0.46 -9.57
N THR A 182 -8.88 -0.20 -10.54
CA THR A 182 -10.30 -0.04 -10.89
C THR A 182 -11.04 -1.34 -10.59
N GLY A 183 -12.15 -1.25 -9.85
CA GLY A 183 -12.89 -2.43 -9.43
C GLY A 183 -12.25 -3.15 -8.25
N ILE A 184 -12.37 -4.48 -8.26
CA ILE A 184 -11.94 -5.40 -7.21
C ILE A 184 -10.97 -6.38 -7.85
N VAL A 185 -9.79 -6.52 -7.27
CA VAL A 185 -8.80 -7.52 -7.64
C VAL A 185 -8.68 -8.51 -6.49
N GLU A 186 -8.87 -9.79 -6.80
CA GLU A 186 -8.72 -10.88 -5.85
C GLU A 186 -7.36 -11.56 -6.08
N THR A 187 -6.65 -11.85 -4.99
CA THR A 187 -5.37 -12.56 -5.03
C THR A 187 -5.41 -13.68 -4.00
N HIS A 188 -4.91 -14.84 -4.39
CA HIS A 188 -4.86 -16.04 -3.56
C HIS A 188 -3.43 -16.32 -3.17
N PHE A 189 -3.20 -16.80 -1.95
CA PHE A 189 -1.90 -17.38 -1.58
C PHE A 189 -2.11 -18.35 -0.42
N THR A 190 -1.15 -19.25 -0.20
CA THR A 190 -1.21 -20.23 0.88
C THR A 190 -0.09 -19.96 1.88
N PHE A 191 -0.41 -19.97 3.18
CA PHE A 191 0.58 -19.81 4.25
C PHE A 191 0.23 -20.69 5.45
N LYS A 192 1.15 -21.58 5.86
CA LYS A 192 0.96 -22.51 7.00
C LYS A 192 -0.39 -23.26 6.94
N ASP A 193 -0.67 -23.90 5.80
CA ASP A 193 -1.88 -24.68 5.52
C ASP A 193 -3.21 -23.89 5.51
N LEU A 194 -3.14 -22.56 5.50
CA LEU A 194 -4.30 -21.68 5.36
C LEU A 194 -4.34 -21.06 3.98
N TYR A 195 -5.55 -20.92 3.45
CA TYR A 195 -5.81 -20.35 2.14
C TYR A 195 -6.25 -18.91 2.30
N PHE A 196 -5.37 -17.97 1.97
CA PHE A 196 -5.67 -16.56 2.04
C PHE A 196 -6.30 -16.07 0.74
N LYS A 197 -7.42 -15.37 0.86
CA LYS A 197 -8.05 -14.60 -0.23
C LYS A 197 -8.00 -13.13 0.11
N MET A 198 -7.23 -12.37 -0.65
CA MET A 198 -7.03 -10.95 -0.40
C MET A 198 -7.71 -10.13 -1.49
N PHE A 199 -8.54 -9.18 -1.08
CA PHE A 199 -9.31 -8.32 -1.96
C PHE A 199 -8.72 -6.90 -1.94
N ASP A 200 -8.09 -6.49 -3.05
CA ASP A 200 -7.64 -5.12 -3.28
C ASP A 200 -8.70 -4.34 -4.06
N VAL A 201 -9.24 -3.31 -3.42
CA VAL A 201 -10.27 -2.46 -3.99
C VAL A 201 -9.76 -1.06 -4.24
N GLY A 202 -10.26 -0.42 -5.30
CA GLY A 202 -9.90 0.96 -5.63
C GLY A 202 -10.17 1.93 -4.46
N GLY A 203 -9.18 2.74 -4.08
CA GLY A 203 -9.25 3.66 -2.94
C GLY A 203 -9.89 5.03 -3.20
N GLN A 204 -10.03 5.40 -4.48
CA GLN A 204 -10.57 6.69 -4.90
C GLN A 204 -12.08 6.76 -4.64
N ARG A 205 -12.62 7.97 -4.42
CA ARG A 205 -14.05 8.15 -4.07
C ARG A 205 -14.98 7.50 -5.09
N SER A 206 -14.63 7.57 -6.38
CA SER A 206 -15.41 6.94 -7.47
C SER A 206 -15.52 5.41 -7.34
N GLU A 207 -14.53 4.75 -6.76
CA GLU A 207 -14.46 3.28 -6.67
C GLU A 207 -15.14 2.72 -5.42
N ARG A 208 -15.35 3.53 -4.38
CA ARG A 208 -15.82 3.06 -3.06
C ARG A 208 -17.22 2.45 -3.08
N LYS A 209 -18.06 2.84 -4.03
CA LYS A 209 -19.40 2.23 -4.22
C LYS A 209 -19.33 0.74 -4.51
N LYS A 210 -18.21 0.24 -5.04
CA LYS A 210 -18.01 -1.17 -5.39
C LYS A 210 -17.59 -2.03 -4.19
N TRP A 211 -17.17 -1.42 -3.08
CA TRP A 211 -16.61 -2.15 -1.94
C TRP A 211 -17.59 -3.12 -1.28
N ILE A 212 -18.88 -2.77 -1.28
CA ILE A 212 -19.96 -3.57 -0.70
C ILE A 212 -20.00 -5.01 -1.26
N HIS A 213 -19.52 -5.22 -2.49
CA HIS A 213 -19.48 -6.54 -3.13
C HIS A 213 -18.44 -7.49 -2.52
N CYS A 214 -17.59 -7.01 -1.60
CA CYS A 214 -16.55 -7.80 -0.94
C CYS A 214 -16.74 -7.90 0.58
N PHE A 215 -17.83 -7.38 1.14
CA PHE A 215 -17.98 -7.28 2.61
C PHE A 215 -18.41 -8.59 3.27
N GLU A 216 -19.01 -9.50 2.51
CA GLU A 216 -19.55 -10.74 3.06
C GLU A 216 -18.45 -11.76 3.40
N GLY A 217 -18.48 -12.26 4.63
CA GLY A 217 -17.58 -13.32 5.09
C GLY A 217 -16.12 -12.89 5.23
N VAL A 218 -15.84 -11.59 5.31
CA VAL A 218 -14.49 -11.07 5.56
C VAL A 218 -14.02 -11.45 6.96
N THR A 219 -12.88 -12.13 7.05
CA THR A 219 -12.25 -12.50 8.32
C THR A 219 -11.65 -11.29 9.02
N ALA A 220 -10.92 -10.45 8.26
CA ALA A 220 -10.31 -9.23 8.78
C ALA A 220 -10.17 -8.15 7.70
N ILE A 221 -10.16 -6.89 8.13
CA ILE A 221 -9.89 -5.72 7.30
C ILE A 221 -8.47 -5.25 7.57
N ILE A 222 -7.72 -4.98 6.50
CA ILE A 222 -6.45 -4.26 6.56
C ILE A 222 -6.71 -2.84 6.05
N PHE A 223 -6.78 -1.88 6.98
CA PHE A 223 -6.99 -0.48 6.64
C PHE A 223 -5.65 0.25 6.47
N CYS A 224 -5.33 0.67 5.26
CA CYS A 224 -4.05 1.31 4.93
C CYS A 224 -4.15 2.84 4.96
N VAL A 225 -3.28 3.47 5.73
CA VAL A 225 -3.09 4.91 5.84
C VAL A 225 -1.68 5.27 5.38
N ALA A 226 -1.54 6.27 4.52
CA ALA A 226 -0.24 6.84 4.17
C ALA A 226 0.13 7.95 5.15
N LEU A 227 1.20 7.77 5.92
CA LEU A 227 1.68 8.77 6.88
C LEU A 227 2.19 10.04 6.18
N SER A 228 2.80 9.89 5.01
CA SER A 228 3.36 10.99 4.20
C SER A 228 2.32 11.95 3.62
N ASP A 229 1.04 11.65 3.77
CA ASP A 229 -0.06 12.39 3.14
C ASP A 229 -0.56 13.59 3.98
N TYR A 230 0.03 13.83 5.17
CA TYR A 230 -0.42 14.88 6.10
C TYR A 230 -0.39 16.30 5.53
N ASP A 231 0.48 16.62 4.58
CA ASP A 231 0.59 17.93 3.94
C ASP A 231 0.20 17.88 2.45
N LEU A 232 -0.59 16.88 2.06
CA LEU A 232 -1.12 16.72 0.71
C LEU A 232 -2.64 16.89 0.68
N VAL A 233 -3.15 17.35 -0.46
CA VAL A 233 -4.59 17.40 -0.77
C VAL A 233 -4.99 16.30 -1.75
N LEU A 234 -6.27 15.91 -1.74
CA LEU A 234 -6.77 14.90 -2.66
C LEU A 234 -6.67 15.37 -4.10
N ALA A 235 -6.39 14.45 -5.02
CA ALA A 235 -6.45 14.74 -6.45
C ALA A 235 -7.89 14.98 -6.93
N GLU A 236 -8.88 14.42 -6.22
CA GLU A 236 -10.31 14.55 -6.51
C GLU A 236 -10.93 15.84 -5.92
N ASP A 237 -10.22 16.50 -4.99
CA ASP A 237 -10.73 17.59 -4.16
C ASP A 237 -9.55 18.37 -3.55
N GLU A 238 -9.17 19.49 -4.16
CA GLU A 238 -7.97 20.28 -3.80
C GLU A 238 -8.11 21.01 -2.45
N GLU A 239 -9.29 21.05 -1.83
CA GLU A 239 -9.51 21.64 -0.51
C GLU A 239 -9.39 20.60 0.62
N MET A 240 -9.60 19.32 0.31
CA MET A 240 -9.61 18.25 1.29
C MET A 240 -8.21 17.65 1.47
N ASN A 241 -7.66 17.79 2.68
CA ASN A 241 -6.42 17.12 3.09
C ASN A 241 -6.57 15.58 3.07
N ARG A 242 -5.56 14.88 2.56
CA ARG A 242 -5.57 13.42 2.40
C ARG A 242 -5.61 12.65 3.72
N MET A 243 -4.90 13.12 4.75
CA MET A 243 -4.93 12.48 6.07
C MET A 243 -6.29 12.63 6.74
N HIS A 244 -6.90 13.82 6.66
CA HIS A 244 -8.28 14.03 7.13
C HIS A 244 -9.29 13.13 6.41
N GLU A 245 -9.14 12.94 5.10
CA GLU A 245 -9.99 12.01 4.34
C GLU A 245 -9.79 10.58 4.82
N SER A 246 -8.55 10.17 5.05
CA SER A 246 -8.23 8.83 5.54
C SER A 246 -8.84 8.58 6.93
N MET A 247 -8.82 9.57 7.83
CA MET A 247 -9.46 9.46 9.14
C MET A 247 -10.99 9.39 9.05
N LYS A 248 -11.63 10.25 8.25
CA LYS A 248 -13.09 10.19 8.02
C LYS A 248 -13.51 8.85 7.44
N LEU A 249 -12.72 8.34 6.48
CA LEU A 249 -12.96 7.04 5.88
C LEU A 249 -12.82 5.93 6.92
N PHE A 250 -11.77 5.95 7.74
CA PHE A 250 -11.55 4.96 8.79
C PHE A 250 -12.70 4.91 9.79
N ASP A 251 -13.14 6.08 10.27
CA ASP A 251 -14.29 6.20 11.16
C ASP A 251 -15.56 5.61 10.54
N SER A 252 -15.81 5.87 9.26
CA SER A 252 -16.95 5.30 8.53
C SER A 252 -16.90 3.77 8.41
N ILE A 253 -15.70 3.17 8.33
CA ILE A 253 -15.51 1.72 8.28
C ILE A 253 -15.73 1.11 9.67
N CYS A 254 -15.17 1.72 10.72
CA CYS A 254 -15.31 1.24 12.09
C CYS A 254 -16.76 1.23 12.58
N ASN A 255 -17.56 2.20 12.12
CA ASN A 255 -18.97 2.34 12.45
C ASN A 255 -19.93 1.64 11.45
N ASN A 256 -19.40 0.92 10.46
CA ASN A 256 -20.23 0.23 9.47
C ASN A 256 -20.84 -1.05 10.05
N LYS A 257 -22.16 -1.22 9.91
CA LYS A 257 -22.90 -2.40 10.40
C LYS A 257 -22.38 -3.72 9.85
N TRP A 258 -21.85 -3.73 8.62
CA TRP A 258 -21.26 -4.92 8.00
C TRP A 258 -20.00 -5.42 8.74
N PHE A 259 -19.33 -4.56 9.49
CA PHE A 259 -18.05 -4.84 10.14
C PHE A 259 -18.13 -4.80 11.67
N THR A 260 -19.33 -4.98 12.22
CA THR A 260 -19.56 -4.93 13.67
C THR A 260 -18.66 -5.92 14.41
N ASP A 261 -18.52 -7.14 13.87
CA ASP A 261 -17.74 -8.24 14.45
C ASP A 261 -16.44 -8.53 13.68
N THR A 262 -16.11 -7.72 12.67
CA THR A 262 -14.91 -7.91 11.85
C THR A 262 -13.70 -7.26 12.51
N SER A 263 -12.59 -7.99 12.59
CA SER A 263 -11.33 -7.45 13.11
C SER A 263 -10.71 -6.44 12.14
N ILE A 264 -10.25 -5.30 12.64
CA ILE A 264 -9.60 -4.25 11.83
C ILE A 264 -8.14 -4.11 12.24
N ILE A 265 -7.27 -4.24 11.25
CA ILE A 265 -5.82 -4.06 11.33
C ILE A 265 -5.49 -2.72 10.68
N LEU A 266 -4.93 -1.79 11.45
CA LEU A 266 -4.55 -0.47 10.96
C LEU A 266 -3.09 -0.50 10.50
N PHE A 267 -2.89 -0.23 9.22
CA PHE A 267 -1.58 -0.22 8.59
C PHE A 267 -1.14 1.21 8.28
N LEU A 268 -0.16 1.70 9.04
CA LEU A 268 0.42 3.03 8.91
C LEU A 268 1.66 2.95 8.00
N ASN A 269 1.43 3.22 6.71
CA ASN A 269 2.38 3.06 5.62
C ASN A 269 3.17 4.34 5.31
N LYS A 270 4.21 4.21 4.48
CA LYS A 270 5.07 5.31 3.99
C LYS A 270 5.77 6.05 5.11
N LYS A 271 6.18 5.32 6.14
CA LYS A 271 6.93 5.86 7.29
C LYS A 271 8.26 6.47 6.83
N ASP A 272 8.96 5.81 5.91
CA ASP A 272 10.18 6.30 5.26
C ASP A 272 10.00 7.71 4.67
N LEU A 273 8.95 7.90 3.86
CA LEU A 273 8.65 9.19 3.26
C LEU A 273 8.22 10.23 4.30
N PHE A 274 7.47 9.81 5.32
CA PHE A 274 7.07 10.69 6.42
C PHE A 274 8.28 11.23 7.20
N GLU A 275 9.24 10.38 7.56
CA GLU A 275 10.44 10.76 8.31
C GLU A 275 11.32 11.75 7.53
N GLU A 276 11.40 11.62 6.21
CA GLU A 276 12.09 12.60 5.37
C GLU A 276 11.32 13.92 5.27
N LYS A 277 9.98 13.86 5.15
CA LYS A 277 9.13 15.02 4.92
C LYS A 277 8.98 15.90 6.16
N ILE A 278 8.84 15.30 7.34
CA ILE A 278 8.63 16.01 8.60
C ILE A 278 9.80 16.95 8.97
N LYS A 279 10.99 16.68 8.43
CA LYS A 279 12.17 17.56 8.56
C LYS A 279 12.00 18.91 7.84
N LYS A 280 11.10 18.99 6.85
CA LYS A 280 10.92 20.14 5.95
C LYS A 280 9.53 20.78 6.06
N SER A 281 8.51 19.99 6.36
CA SER A 281 7.10 20.38 6.36
C SER A 281 6.51 20.11 7.75
N PRO A 282 6.01 21.13 8.48
CA PRO A 282 5.52 20.93 9.83
C PRO A 282 4.16 20.22 9.85
N LEU A 283 3.94 19.38 10.87
CA LEU A 283 2.67 18.65 11.03
C LEU A 283 1.46 19.58 11.26
N THR A 284 1.70 20.82 11.69
CA THR A 284 0.67 21.85 11.91
C THR A 284 -0.13 22.20 10.66
N ILE A 285 0.33 21.80 9.47
CA ILE A 285 -0.45 21.90 8.22
C ILE A 285 -1.71 21.02 8.30
N CYS A 286 -1.58 19.82 8.84
CA CYS A 286 -2.72 18.92 9.03
C CYS A 286 -3.41 19.17 10.36
N TYR A 287 -2.63 19.40 11.43
CA TYR A 287 -3.13 19.49 12.80
C TYR A 287 -2.69 20.82 13.43
N PRO A 288 -3.38 21.95 13.17
CA PRO A 288 -2.99 23.26 13.69
C PRO A 288 -2.86 23.32 15.22
N GLU A 289 -3.63 22.49 15.92
CA GLU A 289 -3.62 22.30 17.37
C GLU A 289 -2.41 21.54 17.90
N TYR A 290 -1.59 20.96 17.02
CA TYR A 290 -0.40 20.23 17.44
C TYR A 290 0.65 21.18 18.03
N THR A 291 0.85 21.09 19.34
CA THR A 291 1.74 21.97 20.11
C THR A 291 3.16 21.44 20.30
N GLY A 292 3.47 20.23 19.83
CA GLY A 292 4.74 19.57 20.11
C GLY A 292 4.79 18.92 21.50
N ARG A 293 5.92 18.29 21.84
CA ARG A 293 6.18 17.89 23.24
C ARG A 293 6.56 19.13 24.06
N PRO A 294 6.03 19.31 25.28
CA PRO A 294 6.47 20.38 26.16
C PRO A 294 7.96 20.21 26.50
N GLY A 295 8.78 21.22 26.19
CA GLY A 295 10.20 21.26 26.52
C GLY A 295 11.18 20.87 25.40
N MET A 296 10.71 20.48 24.20
CA MET A 296 11.57 20.24 23.04
C MET A 296 11.54 21.46 22.09
N SER A 297 12.68 21.78 21.48
CA SER A 297 12.73 22.77 20.40
C SER A 297 11.81 22.34 19.24
N LYS A 298 11.20 23.30 18.52
CA LYS A 298 10.31 23.05 17.37
C LYS A 298 10.93 22.22 16.22
N SER A 299 12.19 21.81 16.35
CA SER A 299 13.06 21.18 15.35
C SER A 299 13.46 19.73 15.68
N GLU A 300 12.96 19.10 16.76
CA GLU A 300 13.24 17.68 17.01
C GLU A 300 12.33 16.75 16.18
N PRO A 301 12.89 15.65 15.63
CA PRO A 301 12.15 14.75 14.76
C PRO A 301 11.00 14.06 15.50
N TYR A 302 9.81 14.22 14.95
CA TYR A 302 8.58 13.59 15.41
C TYR A 302 8.71 12.07 15.35
N THR A 303 8.70 11.39 16.49
CA THR A 303 8.64 9.92 16.53
C THR A 303 7.22 9.42 16.26
N THR A 304 7.09 8.30 15.57
CA THR A 304 5.84 7.62 15.19
C THR A 304 4.86 7.42 16.35
N GLN A 305 5.37 7.32 17.57
CA GLN A 305 4.61 7.22 18.82
C GLN A 305 3.70 8.43 19.09
N ASN A 306 4.08 9.64 18.65
CA ASN A 306 3.31 10.86 18.87
C ASN A 306 2.11 10.99 17.90
N GLN A 307 2.00 10.18 16.82
CA GLN A 307 0.88 10.24 15.85
C GLN A 307 -0.25 9.27 16.21
N LEU A 308 0.03 8.22 16.97
CA LEU A 308 -0.99 7.27 17.42
C LEU A 308 -1.96 7.89 18.45
N GLN A 309 -1.59 9.06 19.00
CA GLN A 309 -2.45 9.87 19.88
C GLN A 309 -3.44 10.78 19.12
N THR A 310 -3.27 11.01 17.82
CA THR A 310 -4.16 11.86 17.00
C THR A 310 -5.22 11.07 16.23
N PHE A 311 -5.11 9.74 16.15
CA PHE A 311 -6.19 8.90 15.66
C PHE A 311 -7.23 8.68 16.76
N PRO A 312 -8.54 8.61 16.42
CA PRO A 312 -9.56 8.27 17.39
C PRO A 312 -9.19 6.92 18.06
N PRO A 313 -9.36 6.80 19.38
CA PRO A 313 -9.01 5.59 20.12
C PRO A 313 -10.04 4.51 19.78
N ILE A 314 -9.73 3.76 18.73
CA ILE A 314 -10.49 2.61 18.28
C ILE A 314 -9.60 1.39 18.51
N PRO A 315 -10.11 0.28 19.06
CA PRO A 315 -9.32 -0.92 19.28
C PRO A 315 -8.90 -1.50 17.91
N CYS A 316 -7.71 -1.13 17.46
CA CYS A 316 -7.13 -1.57 16.19
C CYS A 316 -5.69 -1.98 16.40
N LEU A 317 -5.33 -3.12 15.81
CA LEU A 317 -3.96 -3.59 15.83
C LEU A 317 -3.15 -2.74 14.84
N CYS A 318 -2.23 -1.92 15.34
CA CYS A 318 -1.47 -0.98 14.52
C CYS A 318 -0.13 -1.58 14.06
N LEU A 319 0.15 -1.53 12.76
CA LEU A 319 1.46 -1.87 12.20
C LEU A 319 2.04 -0.66 11.48
N LEU A 320 3.28 -0.32 11.82
CA LEU A 320 4.03 0.81 11.28
C LEU A 320 5.07 0.29 10.29
N ASP A 321 4.99 0.68 9.02
CA ASP A 321 5.90 0.12 8.03
C ASP A 321 6.11 0.96 6.76
N SER A 322 7.11 0.55 5.98
CA SER A 322 7.35 1.01 4.61
C SER A 322 7.25 -0.17 3.66
N VAL A 323 6.05 -0.40 3.09
CA VAL A 323 5.74 -1.57 2.23
C VAL A 323 6.55 -1.63 0.93
N SER A 324 7.34 -0.59 0.63
CA SER A 324 8.26 -0.55 -0.50
C SER A 324 9.53 -1.39 -0.25
N GLY A 325 9.85 -1.79 1.00
CA GLY A 325 10.99 -2.65 1.32
C GLY A 325 10.62 -4.14 1.43
N LEU A 326 11.45 -5.03 0.89
CA LEU A 326 11.22 -6.50 0.93
C LEU A 326 11.24 -7.09 2.36
N PHE A 327 12.01 -6.49 3.27
CA PHE A 327 12.10 -6.91 4.68
C PHE A 327 10.82 -6.59 5.47
N SER A 328 10.13 -5.52 5.08
CA SER A 328 8.86 -5.07 5.67
C SER A 328 7.75 -6.10 5.44
N GLY A 329 7.60 -6.61 4.20
CA GLY A 329 6.50 -7.51 3.86
C GLY A 329 6.48 -8.82 4.67
N HIS A 330 7.64 -9.38 5.02
CA HIS A 330 7.72 -10.60 5.86
C HIS A 330 7.15 -10.36 7.26
N LEU A 331 7.36 -9.16 7.81
CA LEU A 331 6.83 -8.75 9.10
C LEU A 331 5.31 -8.60 9.04
N VAL A 332 4.78 -8.04 7.95
CA VAL A 332 3.34 -7.94 7.68
C VAL A 332 2.71 -9.33 7.61
N ALA A 333 3.31 -10.26 6.87
CA ALA A 333 2.82 -11.64 6.78
C ALA A 333 2.81 -12.35 8.14
N CYS A 334 3.89 -12.23 8.91
CA CYS A 334 3.98 -12.81 10.26
C CYS A 334 2.95 -12.21 11.22
N PHE A 335 2.73 -10.89 11.12
CA PHE A 335 1.77 -10.18 11.93
C PHE A 335 0.32 -10.53 11.55
N LEU A 336 -0.01 -10.60 10.26
CA LEU A 336 -1.32 -11.05 9.79
C LEU A 336 -1.60 -12.48 10.25
N GLY A 337 -0.62 -13.38 10.15
CA GLY A 337 -0.72 -14.73 10.68
C GLY A 337 -1.04 -14.74 12.19
N ARG A 338 -0.40 -13.88 12.99
CA ARG A 338 -0.68 -13.82 14.44
C ARG A 338 -2.00 -13.10 14.79
N ALA A 339 -2.32 -12.03 14.07
CA ALA A 339 -3.51 -11.21 14.30
C ALA A 339 -4.80 -11.95 13.95
N VAL A 340 -4.76 -12.75 12.87
CA VAL A 340 -5.94 -13.46 12.34
C VAL A 340 -6.12 -14.83 12.99
N LEU A 341 -5.04 -15.49 13.40
CA LEU A 341 -5.07 -16.89 13.88
C LEU A 341 -4.91 -17.02 15.40
N GLY A 342 -4.70 -15.91 16.11
CA GLY A 342 -4.42 -15.90 17.54
C GLY A 342 -3.04 -16.45 17.91
N ASN A 343 -2.68 -16.36 19.20
CA ASN A 343 -1.36 -16.73 19.74
C ASN A 343 -0.92 -18.19 19.50
N ASN A 344 -1.83 -19.09 19.12
CA ASN A 344 -1.61 -20.53 19.26
C ASN A 344 -0.89 -21.21 18.07
N LEU A 345 -0.50 -20.49 17.01
CA LEU A 345 0.11 -21.09 15.80
C LEU A 345 1.49 -20.52 15.41
N CYS A 346 2.09 -19.68 16.25
CA CYS A 346 3.39 -19.09 15.97
C CYS A 346 4.37 -19.37 17.13
N PRO A 347 4.87 -20.62 17.28
CA PRO A 347 6.00 -20.86 18.16
C PRO A 347 7.20 -20.05 17.62
N SER A 348 7.76 -19.24 18.51
CA SER A 348 9.06 -18.57 18.45
C SER A 348 9.85 -18.73 17.14
N LEU A 349 9.69 -17.76 16.23
CA LEU A 349 10.76 -17.43 15.29
C LEU A 349 11.71 -16.51 16.06
N GLU A 350 12.81 -17.08 16.56
CA GLU A 350 14.00 -16.31 16.93
C GLU A 350 14.57 -15.72 15.65
N TYR A 351 14.35 -14.43 15.42
CA TYR A 351 15.02 -13.69 14.37
C TYR A 351 15.52 -12.37 14.98
N GLU A 352 16.83 -12.14 14.91
CA GLU A 352 17.45 -10.92 15.43
C GLU A 352 16.87 -9.67 14.73
N PRO A 353 16.29 -8.72 15.47
CA PRO A 353 15.74 -7.51 14.88
C PRO A 353 16.86 -6.48 14.72
N GLN A 354 17.42 -6.36 13.51
CA GLN A 354 18.02 -5.08 13.14
C GLN A 354 16.91 -4.12 12.71
N SER A 355 16.49 -3.27 13.66
CA SER A 355 15.82 -1.96 13.49
C SER A 355 14.30 -1.87 13.21
N VAL A 356 13.48 -2.88 13.47
CA VAL A 356 12.01 -2.76 13.35
C VAL A 356 11.32 -2.71 14.71
N ALA A 357 10.72 -1.57 15.05
CA ALA A 357 9.93 -1.41 16.27
C ALA A 357 8.49 -1.92 16.05
N LEU A 358 8.23 -3.19 16.40
CA LEU A 358 6.86 -3.68 16.65
C LEU A 358 6.38 -3.10 17.98
N GLN A 359 5.76 -1.92 17.96
CA GLN A 359 5.16 -1.34 19.15
C GLN A 359 3.70 -1.77 19.24
N GLN A 360 3.42 -2.63 20.23
CA GLN A 360 2.06 -2.86 20.67
C GLN A 360 1.64 -1.70 21.57
N ILE A 361 0.62 -0.95 21.18
CA ILE A 361 0.18 0.23 21.91
C ILE A 361 -1.18 -0.08 22.56
N GLU A 362 -1.21 -0.11 23.88
CA GLU A 362 -2.46 0.00 24.62
C GLU A 362 -2.96 1.45 24.52
N VAL A 363 -4.03 1.66 23.77
CA VAL A 363 -4.66 2.97 23.62
C VAL A 363 -5.75 3.10 24.69
N THR A 364 -5.52 3.90 25.72
CA THR A 364 -6.56 4.27 26.69
C THR A 364 -7.52 5.31 26.08
N PRO A 365 -8.84 5.08 26.07
CA PRO A 365 -9.82 6.00 25.48
C PRO A 365 -10.12 7.20 26.41
N PRO A 366 -10.44 8.40 25.88
CA PRO A 366 -10.97 9.52 26.65
C PRO A 366 -12.50 9.49 26.78
N PHE A 367 -13.19 8.43 26.32
CA PHE A 367 -14.66 8.34 26.37
C PHE A 367 -15.14 7.03 27.03
N PRO A 368 -15.93 7.10 28.12
CA PRO A 368 -16.36 5.94 28.91
C PRO A 368 -17.51 5.10 28.29
N HIS A 369 -17.77 5.21 26.98
CA HIS A 369 -18.92 4.56 26.32
C HIS A 369 -18.57 3.52 25.24
N LEU A 370 -17.28 3.28 24.96
CA LEU A 370 -16.83 2.25 24.03
C LEU A 370 -16.45 0.96 24.80
N THR A 371 -17.44 0.10 25.04
CA THR A 371 -17.24 -1.26 25.55
C THR A 371 -16.83 -2.18 24.40
N ARG A 372 -15.54 -2.17 24.03
CA ARG A 372 -14.93 -3.25 23.24
C ARG A 372 -13.75 -3.81 24.03
N THR A 373 -13.78 -5.12 24.27
CA THR A 373 -12.77 -5.85 25.03
C THR A 373 -11.42 -5.73 24.35
N ILE A 374 -10.48 -5.09 25.04
CA ILE A 374 -9.06 -5.05 24.69
C ILE A 374 -8.53 -6.46 24.92
N ILE A 375 -7.94 -7.10 23.90
CA ILE A 375 -7.02 -8.21 24.13
C ILE A 375 -5.61 -7.61 24.11
N PRO A 376 -5.03 -7.27 25.27
CA PRO A 376 -3.64 -6.87 25.33
C PRO A 376 -2.80 -8.12 25.06
N PHE A 377 -2.28 -8.27 23.85
CA PHE A 377 -1.15 -9.18 23.66
C PHE A 377 0.06 -8.58 24.43
N LYS A 378 0.92 -9.41 24.98
CA LYS A 378 2.20 -8.98 25.55
C LYS A 378 3.27 -9.56 24.65
N PHE A 379 4.10 -8.72 24.04
CA PHE A 379 5.41 -9.16 23.56
C PHE A 379 6.34 -9.27 24.76
N SER A 380 6.49 -10.48 25.32
CA SER A 380 7.65 -10.77 26.15
C SER A 380 8.81 -11.10 25.20
N PHE A 381 9.69 -10.12 24.98
CA PHE A 381 11.03 -10.43 24.51
C PHE A 381 11.74 -11.05 25.71
N GLY A 382 12.01 -12.36 25.65
CA GLY A 382 12.88 -13.01 26.62
C GLY A 382 14.25 -12.37 26.52
N GLY A 383 14.57 -11.47 27.45
CA GLY A 383 15.93 -11.01 27.63
C GLY A 383 16.77 -12.18 28.11
N CYS A 384 17.80 -12.54 27.36
CA CYS A 384 18.94 -13.26 27.92
C CYS A 384 20.16 -12.35 27.83
N GLY A 385 20.84 -12.21 28.97
CA GLY A 385 21.75 -11.12 29.27
C GLY A 385 23.15 -11.25 28.68
N THR A 386 23.79 -10.07 28.70
CA THR A 386 25.22 -9.72 28.61
C THR A 386 26.00 -10.18 27.39
#